data_AF-A0A174JB51-F1
#
_entry.id   AF-A0A174JB51-F1
#
_cell.length_a   1.000
_cell.length_b   1.000
_cell.length_c   1.000
_cell.angle_alpha   90.00
_cell.angle_beta   90.00
_cell.angle_gamma   90.00
#
_symmetry.space_group_name_H-M   'P 1'
#
loop_
_entity.id
_entity.type
_entity.pdbx_description
1 polymer ?
#
loop_
_entity_poly.entity_id
_entity_poly.type
_entity_poly.pdbx_seq_one_letter_code
_entity_poly.pdbx_strand_id
1 'polypeptide(L)'
;MEVVTDTVDELGLPAVAVVQEPTRIPFYKPDIYPVILQKNVSVYGRFLGDSDLDKIADQQNTTNRIEAKIIDKLTKSGSYISLPNDAKIRYDEEDMKKIYLSSPADKSYLDVYDLQGDIEQDMAYLAQVYEEARQVIGITDSFQGRKDSTATSGTAKEFSAAQAAGRLESKRVMKNAAYAALFEAMFKFKLAYADEPRPVVSHDIEGRAEYRQFNRYDFLEQDETGEWRWIDDFLFSCDTSAPLANNREAMWQETRMNLQTGAFGDPTNLKTLILFWTKMELLHYPGAGDTKTYLEQEYQQQQAMMQQQMAMQQQQMQQQQMQMQAVQETVSRAKQDAAEAAQDGGIPAARATYMA
;
A
#
# COMPACT_ATOMS: atom_id res chain seq x y z
N MET A 1 -31.62 36.47 21.72
CA MET A 1 -31.99 37.78 22.30
C MET A 1 -32.44 37.56 23.73
N GLU A 2 -32.10 38.42 24.68
CA GLU A 2 -32.71 38.39 26.02
C GLU A 2 -34.18 38.82 25.90
N VAL A 3 -35.10 37.88 26.11
CA VAL A 3 -36.52 38.20 26.25
C VAL A 3 -36.81 38.25 27.74
N VAL A 4 -37.11 39.46 28.23
CA VAL A 4 -37.60 39.66 29.59
C VAL A 4 -38.93 38.93 29.71
N THR A 5 -39.00 37.91 30.56
CA THR A 5 -40.25 37.22 30.84
C THR A 5 -41.05 38.02 31.87
N ASP A 6 -42.38 38.06 31.74
CA ASP A 6 -43.31 38.74 32.67
C ASP A 6 -43.39 38.07 34.06
N THR A 7 -42.52 37.10 34.35
CA THR A 7 -42.46 36.41 35.65
C THR A 7 -41.32 36.96 36.49
N VAL A 8 -41.68 37.53 37.64
CA VAL A 8 -40.74 38.03 38.67
C VAL A 8 -40.30 36.91 39.60
N ASP A 9 -39.05 36.96 40.05
CA ASP A 9 -38.53 36.07 41.10
C ASP A 9 -39.07 36.45 42.51
N GLU A 10 -38.76 35.66 43.54
CA GLU A 10 -39.20 35.90 44.94
C GLU A 10 -38.71 37.24 45.54
N LEU A 11 -37.86 38.00 44.82
CA LEU A 11 -37.33 39.30 45.21
C LEU A 11 -37.83 40.45 44.30
N GLY A 12 -38.76 40.17 43.38
CA GLY A 12 -39.40 41.18 42.54
C GLY A 12 -38.54 41.68 41.38
N LEU A 13 -37.47 40.94 41.01
CA LEU A 13 -36.67 41.23 39.83
C LEU A 13 -37.18 40.40 38.64
N PRO A 14 -37.19 40.95 37.40
CA PRO A 14 -37.66 40.23 36.23
C PRO A 14 -36.75 39.02 35.94
N ALA A 15 -37.31 37.82 35.88
CA ALA A 15 -36.55 36.62 35.55
C ALA A 15 -36.13 36.69 34.07
N VAL A 16 -34.82 36.82 33.84
CA VAL A 16 -34.22 36.72 32.50
C VAL A 16 -34.06 35.23 32.17
N ALA A 17 -35.06 34.65 31.51
CA ALA A 17 -34.91 33.34 30.91
C ALA A 17 -34.18 33.50 29.57
N VAL A 18 -32.93 33.03 29.50
CA VAL A 18 -32.17 32.96 28.24
C VAL A 18 -32.80 31.88 27.36
N VAL A 19 -33.73 32.27 26.50
CA VAL A 19 -34.27 31.40 25.46
C VAL A 19 -33.22 31.29 24.35
N GLN A 20 -32.55 30.13 24.29
CA GLN A 20 -31.67 29.77 23.20
C GLN A 20 -32.52 29.59 21.94
N GLU A 21 -32.42 30.51 20.98
CA GLU A 21 -33.05 30.34 19.67
C GLU A 21 -32.29 29.25 18.89
N PRO A 22 -32.98 28.29 18.25
CA PRO A 22 -32.31 27.27 17.46
C PRO A 22 -31.60 27.90 16.27
N THR A 23 -30.28 27.66 16.18
CA THR A 23 -29.43 28.11 15.07
C THR A 23 -29.99 27.61 13.74
N ARG A 24 -30.38 28.52 12.86
CA ARG A 24 -30.89 28.17 11.53
C ARG A 24 -29.73 27.89 10.60
N ILE A 25 -29.46 26.61 10.37
CA ILE A 25 -28.46 26.14 9.41
C ILE A 25 -29.17 25.84 8.09
N PRO A 26 -28.69 26.35 6.94
CA PRO A 26 -29.27 26.04 5.63
C PRO A 26 -29.13 24.55 5.29
N PHE A 27 -30.08 23.99 4.54
CA PHE A 27 -29.98 22.60 4.09
C PHE A 27 -28.92 22.45 2.99
N TYR A 28 -27.99 21.50 3.14
CA TYR A 28 -26.98 21.22 2.11
C TYR A 28 -27.60 20.45 0.95
N LYS A 29 -27.47 21.00 -0.26
CA LYS A 29 -27.92 20.36 -1.50
C LYS A 29 -26.70 20.00 -2.34
N PRO A 30 -26.44 18.71 -2.62
CA PRO A 30 -25.37 18.31 -3.52
C PRO A 30 -25.61 18.86 -4.94
N ASP A 31 -24.64 19.57 -5.48
CA ASP A 31 -24.66 20.09 -6.86
C ASP A 31 -24.14 19.08 -7.91
N ILE A 32 -24.01 17.81 -7.53
CA ILE A 32 -23.48 16.74 -8.38
C ILE A 32 -24.46 15.57 -8.47
N TYR A 33 -24.58 14.99 -9.68
CA TYR A 33 -25.31 13.73 -9.87
C TYR A 33 -24.50 12.54 -9.35
N PRO A 34 -25.14 11.49 -8.79
CA PRO A 34 -24.46 10.29 -8.31
C PRO A 34 -24.05 9.35 -9.47
N VAL A 35 -23.52 9.91 -10.55
CA VAL A 35 -23.08 9.19 -11.75
C VAL A 35 -21.68 9.69 -12.12
N ILE A 36 -20.67 8.85 -11.91
CA ILE A 36 -19.29 9.16 -12.23
C ILE A 36 -18.88 8.40 -13.47
N LEU A 37 -18.31 9.14 -14.43
CA LEU A 37 -17.88 8.58 -15.71
C LEU A 37 -16.42 8.15 -15.62
N GLN A 38 -16.18 6.85 -15.78
CA GLN A 38 -14.83 6.28 -15.87
C GLN A 38 -14.39 6.20 -17.33
N LYS A 39 -13.38 7.00 -17.71
CA LYS A 39 -12.76 6.95 -19.05
C LYS A 39 -11.56 6.03 -19.03
N ASN A 40 -11.35 5.27 -20.11
CA ASN A 40 -10.16 4.45 -20.27
C ASN A 40 -8.95 5.32 -20.66
N VAL A 41 -9.03 6.02 -21.80
CA VAL A 41 -8.04 7.01 -22.24
C VAL A 41 -8.76 8.27 -22.70
N SER A 42 -8.36 9.45 -22.23
CA SER A 42 -8.92 10.71 -22.69
C SER A 42 -8.38 11.06 -24.08
N VAL A 43 -9.29 11.48 -24.97
CA VAL A 43 -8.94 12.00 -26.30
C VAL A 43 -9.67 13.32 -26.49
N TYR A 44 -8.93 14.33 -26.97
CA TYR A 44 -9.50 15.64 -27.26
C TYR A 44 -10.64 15.52 -28.29
N GLY A 45 -11.79 16.15 -28.01
CA GLY A 45 -12.95 16.14 -28.89
C GLY A 45 -13.83 14.88 -28.82
N ARG A 46 -13.53 13.90 -27.96
CA ARG A 46 -14.40 12.71 -27.74
C ARG A 46 -14.89 12.64 -26.29
N PHE A 47 -16.21 12.51 -26.11
CA PHE A 47 -16.82 12.46 -24.78
C PHE A 47 -16.36 11.23 -23.97
N LEU A 48 -16.43 10.04 -24.57
CA LEU A 48 -16.09 8.76 -23.93
C LEU A 48 -14.59 8.40 -24.03
N GLY A 49 -13.80 9.20 -24.74
CA GLY A 49 -12.37 8.93 -24.95
C GLY A 49 -12.11 7.89 -26.05
N ASP A 50 -11.02 7.14 -25.89
CA ASP A 50 -10.61 6.03 -26.77
C ASP A 50 -10.76 4.69 -26.06
N SER A 51 -11.12 3.65 -26.82
CA SER A 51 -11.17 2.27 -26.36
C SER A 51 -9.97 1.46 -26.85
N ASP A 52 -9.54 0.48 -26.05
CA ASP A 52 -8.51 -0.48 -26.49
C ASP A 52 -9.04 -1.40 -27.59
N LEU A 53 -10.33 -1.75 -27.53
CA LEU A 53 -10.98 -2.62 -28.50
C LEU A 53 -11.07 -1.98 -29.89
N ASP A 54 -11.36 -0.67 -29.94
CA ASP A 54 -11.46 0.06 -31.21
C ASP A 54 -10.11 0.09 -31.94
N LYS A 55 -8.98 0.01 -31.21
CA LYS A 55 -7.63 0.02 -31.79
C LYS A 55 -7.20 -1.31 -32.38
N ILE A 56 -7.78 -2.41 -31.91
CA ILE A 56 -7.43 -3.77 -32.35
C ILE A 56 -8.49 -4.39 -33.25
N ALA A 57 -9.60 -3.69 -33.50
CA ALA A 57 -10.71 -4.21 -34.29
C ALA A 57 -10.27 -4.61 -35.71
N ASP A 58 -9.43 -3.80 -36.35
CA ASP A 58 -8.90 -4.08 -37.70
C ASP A 58 -7.94 -5.28 -37.70
N GLN A 59 -7.09 -5.40 -36.68
CA GLN A 59 -6.19 -6.53 -36.51
C GLN A 59 -6.99 -7.81 -36.24
N GLN A 60 -8.01 -7.77 -35.38
CA GLN A 60 -8.89 -8.91 -35.12
C GLN A 60 -9.62 -9.38 -36.38
N ASN A 61 -10.13 -8.44 -37.19
CA ASN A 61 -10.75 -8.76 -38.47
C ASN A 61 -9.76 -9.42 -39.44
N THR A 62 -8.51 -8.96 -39.43
CA THR A 62 -7.43 -9.51 -40.26
C THR A 62 -7.05 -10.92 -39.81
N THR A 63 -6.87 -11.14 -38.51
CA THR A 63 -6.63 -12.46 -37.91
C THR A 63 -7.73 -13.44 -38.29
N ASN A 64 -9.01 -13.08 -38.10
CA ASN A 64 -10.14 -13.94 -38.43
C ASN A 64 -10.14 -14.36 -39.93
N ARG A 65 -9.75 -13.46 -40.84
CA ARG A 65 -9.67 -13.77 -42.28
C ARG A 65 -8.51 -14.70 -42.60
N ILE A 66 -7.35 -14.49 -41.99
CA ILE A 66 -6.17 -15.36 -42.18
C ILE A 66 -6.46 -16.75 -41.60
N GLU A 67 -7.05 -16.83 -40.41
CA GLU A 67 -7.46 -18.10 -39.80
C GLU A 67 -8.45 -18.86 -40.68
N ALA A 68 -9.48 -18.19 -41.20
CA ALA A 68 -10.42 -18.81 -42.13
C ALA A 68 -9.72 -19.34 -43.39
N LYS A 69 -8.74 -18.60 -43.92
CA LYS A 69 -7.94 -19.01 -45.09
C LYS A 69 -7.01 -20.19 -44.77
N ILE A 70 -6.40 -20.22 -43.59
CA ILE A 70 -5.58 -21.36 -43.12
C ILE A 70 -6.44 -22.61 -43.01
N ILE A 71 -7.64 -22.50 -42.40
CA ILE A 71 -8.59 -23.61 -42.30
C ILE A 71 -9.03 -24.09 -43.67
N ASP A 72 -9.36 -23.17 -44.60
CA ASP A 72 -9.74 -23.51 -45.97
C ASP A 72 -8.61 -24.23 -46.72
N LYS A 73 -7.37 -23.74 -46.59
CA LYS A 73 -6.18 -24.41 -47.15
C LYS A 73 -6.01 -25.80 -46.57
N LEU A 74 -6.01 -25.94 -45.25
CA LEU A 74 -5.86 -27.25 -44.59
C LEU A 74 -6.97 -28.23 -44.97
N THR A 75 -8.21 -27.75 -45.12
CA THR A 75 -9.36 -28.59 -45.49
C THR A 75 -9.30 -29.02 -46.96
N LYS A 76 -8.82 -28.16 -47.84
CA LYS A 76 -8.67 -28.45 -49.29
C LYS A 76 -7.40 -29.24 -49.61
N SER A 77 -6.40 -29.14 -48.75
CA SER A 77 -5.16 -29.91 -48.76
C SER A 77 -5.41 -31.31 -48.22
N GLY A 78 -6.00 -32.14 -49.08
CA GLY A 78 -6.14 -33.57 -48.87
C GLY A 78 -5.42 -34.35 -49.96
N SER A 79 -5.43 -35.67 -49.80
CA SER A 79 -4.95 -36.61 -50.81
C SER A 79 -6.03 -36.80 -51.86
N TYR A 80 -5.77 -36.35 -53.08
CA TYR A 80 -6.66 -36.62 -54.22
C TYR A 80 -6.19 -37.90 -54.91
N ILE A 81 -7.09 -38.86 -55.06
CA ILE A 81 -6.82 -40.08 -55.82
C ILE A 81 -7.36 -39.86 -57.23
N SER A 82 -6.48 -39.92 -58.24
CA SER A 82 -6.94 -40.00 -59.63
C SER A 82 -7.39 -41.43 -59.92
N LEU A 83 -8.56 -41.59 -60.54
CA LEU A 83 -9.06 -42.89 -60.97
C LEU A 83 -9.33 -42.90 -62.48
N PRO A 84 -9.07 -44.03 -63.16
CA PRO A 84 -9.55 -44.26 -64.52
C PRO A 84 -11.08 -44.12 -64.62
N ASN A 85 -11.59 -43.61 -65.74
CA ASN A 85 -13.02 -43.31 -65.94
C ASN A 85 -13.94 -44.54 -65.76
N ASP A 86 -13.42 -45.75 -66.01
CA ASP A 86 -14.17 -47.01 -65.88
C ASP A 86 -13.91 -47.76 -64.56
N ALA A 87 -13.17 -47.17 -63.61
CA ALA A 87 -12.82 -47.83 -62.35
C ALA A 87 -14.04 -47.91 -61.41
N LYS A 88 -14.45 -49.13 -61.06
CA LYS A 88 -15.53 -49.38 -60.09
C LYS A 88 -14.94 -49.61 -58.70
N ILE A 89 -15.14 -48.65 -57.80
CA ILE A 89 -14.79 -48.80 -56.37
C ILE A 89 -15.97 -49.47 -55.66
N ARG A 90 -15.76 -50.63 -55.03
CA ARG A 90 -16.71 -51.16 -54.05
C ARG A 90 -16.37 -50.60 -52.67
N TYR A 91 -17.38 -50.05 -52.00
CA TYR A 91 -17.30 -49.67 -50.60
C TYR A 91 -17.75 -50.89 -49.79
N ASP A 92 -16.80 -51.68 -49.31
CA ASP A 92 -17.04 -52.77 -48.37
C ASP A 92 -16.38 -52.38 -47.03
N GLU A 93 -17.00 -52.75 -45.91
CA GLU A 93 -16.58 -52.33 -44.56
C GLU A 93 -15.30 -53.03 -44.06
N GLU A 94 -14.71 -53.93 -44.85
CA GLU A 94 -13.38 -54.47 -44.59
C GLU A 94 -12.28 -53.45 -44.99
N ASP A 95 -11.26 -53.33 -44.13
CA ASP A 95 -10.15 -52.35 -44.12
C ASP A 95 -9.38 -52.13 -45.45
N MET A 96 -9.68 -52.84 -46.54
CA MET A 96 -8.98 -52.79 -47.82
C MET A 96 -9.93 -52.53 -49.00
N LYS A 97 -9.96 -51.28 -49.48
CA LYS A 97 -10.70 -50.88 -50.70
C LYS A 97 -10.02 -51.43 -51.96
N LYS A 98 -10.63 -52.44 -52.60
CA LYS A 98 -10.12 -53.07 -53.83
C LYS A 98 -10.57 -52.30 -55.07
N ILE A 99 -9.62 -51.86 -55.90
CA ILE A 99 -9.88 -51.18 -57.18
C ILE A 99 -9.66 -52.20 -58.31
N TYR A 100 -10.70 -52.44 -59.11
CA TYR A 100 -10.60 -53.26 -60.31
C TYR A 100 -10.21 -52.38 -61.50
N LEU A 101 -9.07 -52.67 -62.14
CA LEU A 101 -8.63 -52.02 -63.36
C LEU A 101 -8.94 -52.90 -64.58
N SER A 102 -9.37 -52.28 -65.67
CA SER A 102 -9.73 -52.98 -66.91
C SER A 102 -8.52 -53.28 -67.81
N SER A 103 -7.46 -52.48 -67.70
CA SER A 103 -6.22 -52.65 -68.48
C SER A 103 -4.96 -52.37 -67.64
N PRO A 104 -3.80 -53.03 -67.90
CA PRO A 104 -2.53 -52.72 -67.24
C PRO A 104 -2.05 -51.27 -67.45
N ALA A 105 -2.47 -50.61 -68.53
CA ALA A 105 -2.18 -49.19 -68.79
C ALA A 105 -2.89 -48.27 -67.78
N ASP A 106 -4.05 -48.70 -67.26
CA ASP A 106 -4.88 -47.91 -66.35
C ASP A 106 -4.22 -47.73 -64.98
N LYS A 107 -3.23 -48.57 -64.65
CA LYS A 107 -2.45 -48.49 -63.42
C LYS A 107 -1.65 -47.19 -63.34
N SER A 108 -1.27 -46.61 -64.47
CA SER A 108 -0.53 -45.34 -64.52
C SER A 108 -1.38 -44.12 -64.13
N TYR A 109 -2.71 -44.25 -64.12
CA TYR A 109 -3.63 -43.19 -63.70
C TYR A 109 -4.00 -43.27 -62.22
N LEU A 110 -3.60 -44.33 -61.51
CA LEU A 110 -3.74 -44.42 -60.07
C LEU A 110 -2.52 -43.77 -59.43
N ASP A 111 -2.64 -42.49 -59.12
CA ASP A 111 -1.66 -41.75 -58.35
C ASP A 111 -2.35 -41.04 -57.17
N VAL A 112 -1.61 -40.90 -56.07
CA VAL A 112 -2.06 -40.20 -54.88
C VAL A 112 -1.36 -38.85 -54.87
N TYR A 113 -2.10 -37.80 -55.21
CA TYR A 113 -1.59 -36.44 -55.13
C TYR A 113 -1.79 -35.91 -53.71
N ASP A 114 -0.74 -35.96 -52.90
CA ASP A 114 -0.69 -35.29 -51.60
C ASP A 114 -0.43 -33.79 -51.82
N LEU A 115 -1.51 -33.01 -51.85
CA LEU A 115 -1.42 -31.55 -51.88
C LEU A 115 -1.16 -31.04 -50.47
N GLN A 116 0.11 -30.88 -50.08
CA GLN A 116 0.46 -30.15 -48.86
C GLN A 116 0.13 -28.67 -49.04
N GLY A 117 -0.81 -28.16 -48.24
CA GLY A 117 -1.13 -26.75 -48.20
C GLY A 117 -0.04 -26.00 -47.49
N ASP A 118 0.74 -25.22 -48.22
CA ASP A 118 1.70 -24.31 -47.61
C ASP A 118 0.95 -23.21 -46.83
N ILE A 119 1.07 -23.30 -45.51
CA ILE A 119 0.52 -22.36 -44.53
C ILE A 119 1.62 -21.54 -43.85
N GLU A 120 2.91 -21.75 -44.16
CA GLU A 120 4.02 -21.09 -43.45
C GLU A 120 3.91 -19.56 -43.58
N GLN A 121 3.61 -19.07 -44.79
CA GLN A 121 3.43 -17.65 -45.04
C GLN A 121 2.23 -17.06 -44.29
N ASP A 122 1.11 -17.78 -44.22
CA ASP A 122 -0.10 -17.30 -43.53
C ASP A 122 0.12 -17.30 -42.00
N MET A 123 0.84 -18.30 -41.47
CA MET A 123 1.22 -18.38 -40.06
C MET A 123 2.21 -17.28 -39.67
N ALA A 124 3.20 -16.99 -40.53
CA ALA A 124 4.15 -15.89 -40.31
C ALA A 124 3.43 -14.53 -40.30
N TYR A 125 2.49 -14.33 -41.22
CA TYR A 125 1.71 -13.09 -41.28
C TYR A 125 0.74 -12.96 -40.09
N LEU A 126 0.11 -14.04 -39.64
CA LEU A 126 -0.71 -14.05 -38.42
C LEU A 126 0.12 -13.66 -37.19
N ALA A 127 1.32 -14.23 -37.04
CA ALA A 127 2.23 -13.87 -35.95
C ALA A 127 2.60 -12.38 -35.98
N GLN A 128 2.82 -11.81 -37.17
CA GLN A 128 3.09 -10.38 -37.32
C GLN A 128 1.88 -9.52 -36.92
N VAL A 129 0.67 -9.82 -37.42
CA VAL A 129 -0.55 -9.08 -37.08
C VAL A 129 -0.86 -9.15 -35.58
N TYR A 130 -0.60 -10.29 -34.96
CA TYR A 130 -0.76 -10.48 -33.52
C TYR A 130 0.22 -9.61 -32.73
N GLU A 131 1.49 -9.57 -33.14
CA GLU A 131 2.51 -8.74 -32.48
C GLU A 131 2.24 -7.24 -32.67
N GLU A 132 1.80 -6.83 -33.86
CA GLU A 132 1.34 -5.46 -34.11
C GLU A 132 0.15 -5.08 -33.19
N ALA A 133 -0.83 -5.98 -33.01
CA ALA A 133 -1.95 -5.75 -32.09
C ALA A 133 -1.46 -5.59 -30.64
N ARG A 134 -0.51 -6.41 -30.18
CA ARG A 134 0.08 -6.29 -28.83
C ARG A 134 0.81 -4.97 -28.64
N GLN A 135 1.61 -4.56 -29.62
CA GLN A 135 2.32 -3.29 -29.62
C GLN A 135 1.36 -2.11 -29.58
N VAL A 136 0.28 -2.14 -30.36
CA VAL A 136 -0.75 -1.10 -30.36
C VAL A 136 -1.39 -0.93 -28.97
N ILE A 137 -1.70 -2.01 -28.25
CA ILE A 137 -2.25 -1.93 -26.88
C ILE A 137 -1.20 -1.43 -25.87
N GLY A 138 0.09 -1.53 -26.19
CA GLY A 138 1.21 -1.19 -25.30
C GLY A 138 1.63 -2.35 -24.40
N ILE A 139 1.21 -3.58 -24.70
CA ILE A 139 1.64 -4.79 -24.00
C ILE A 139 2.88 -5.33 -24.74
N THR A 140 3.98 -4.59 -24.68
CA THR A 140 5.25 -5.04 -25.25
C THR A 140 5.90 -6.08 -24.34
N ASP A 141 6.68 -7.00 -24.90
CA ASP A 141 7.43 -8.00 -24.13
C ASP A 141 8.43 -7.34 -23.16
N SER A 142 8.97 -6.18 -23.55
CA SER A 142 9.80 -5.33 -22.69
C SER A 142 9.07 -4.85 -21.43
N PHE A 143 7.76 -4.54 -21.53
CA PHE A 143 6.94 -4.15 -20.38
C PHE A 143 6.55 -5.35 -19.49
N GLN A 144 6.40 -6.55 -20.06
CA GLN A 144 6.14 -7.78 -19.32
C GLN A 144 7.40 -8.40 -18.67
N GLY A 145 8.57 -7.75 -18.79
CA GLY A 145 9.84 -8.27 -18.29
C GLY A 145 10.39 -9.47 -19.06
N ARG A 146 9.89 -9.72 -20.28
CA ARG A 146 10.43 -10.76 -21.17
C ARG A 146 11.55 -10.16 -22.03
N LYS A 147 12.57 -10.98 -22.33
CA LYS A 147 13.68 -10.58 -23.21
C LYS A 147 13.17 -10.43 -24.64
N ASP A 148 12.91 -9.18 -25.02
CA ASP A 148 12.55 -8.80 -26.38
C ASP A 148 13.79 -8.87 -27.29
N SER A 149 13.82 -9.86 -28.18
CA SER A 149 14.88 -10.09 -29.17
C SER A 149 14.66 -9.37 -30.50
N THR A 150 13.52 -8.69 -30.69
CA THR A 150 13.10 -8.18 -32.00
C THR A 150 13.52 -6.73 -32.27
N ALA A 151 13.79 -5.93 -31.23
CA ALA A 151 14.25 -4.54 -31.41
C ALA A 151 15.78 -4.44 -31.42
N THR A 152 16.35 -4.20 -32.60
CA THR A 152 17.80 -4.12 -32.90
C THR A 152 18.51 -2.89 -32.32
N SER A 153 17.76 -1.87 -31.84
CA SER A 153 18.34 -0.63 -31.30
C SER A 153 17.74 -0.25 -29.93
N GLY A 154 18.62 0.07 -28.98
CA GLY A 154 18.21 0.49 -27.62
C GLY A 154 17.33 1.75 -27.59
N THR A 155 17.53 2.67 -28.53
CA THR A 155 16.69 3.87 -28.66
C THR A 155 15.28 3.53 -29.13
N ALA A 156 15.12 2.57 -30.05
CA ALA A 156 13.80 2.11 -30.49
C ALA A 156 13.04 1.40 -29.36
N LYS A 157 13.75 0.67 -28.48
CA LYS A 157 13.17 0.10 -27.25
C LYS A 157 12.71 1.18 -26.27
N GLU A 158 13.47 2.25 -26.12
CA GLU A 158 13.08 3.38 -25.25
C GLU A 158 11.86 4.13 -25.79
N PHE A 159 11.78 4.38 -27.09
CA PHE A 159 10.62 5.06 -27.68
C PHE A 159 9.35 4.21 -27.65
N SER A 160 9.42 2.91 -27.95
CA SER A 160 8.26 2.01 -27.88
C SER A 160 7.82 1.78 -26.42
N ALA A 161 8.77 1.63 -25.50
CA ALA A 161 8.49 1.56 -24.08
C ALA A 161 7.88 2.87 -23.55
N ALA A 162 8.37 4.03 -23.98
CA ALA A 162 7.83 5.33 -23.58
C ALA A 162 6.41 5.55 -24.11
N GLN A 163 6.11 5.13 -25.34
CA GLN A 163 4.78 5.24 -25.93
C GLN A 163 3.77 4.32 -25.22
N ALA A 164 4.17 3.07 -24.93
CA ALA A 164 3.37 2.12 -24.15
C ALA A 164 3.15 2.61 -22.71
N ALA A 165 4.21 3.13 -22.07
CA ALA A 165 4.14 3.73 -20.73
C ALA A 165 3.20 4.93 -20.71
N GLY A 166 3.23 5.80 -21.73
CA GLY A 166 2.35 6.96 -21.83
C GLY A 166 0.86 6.59 -21.90
N ARG A 167 0.50 5.53 -22.64
CA ARG A 167 -0.89 5.04 -22.69
C ARG A 167 -1.34 4.45 -21.36
N LEU A 168 -0.51 3.61 -20.73
CA LEU A 168 -0.82 3.02 -19.43
C LEU A 168 -0.90 4.07 -18.32
N GLU A 169 -0.01 5.05 -18.36
CA GLU A 169 -0.03 6.19 -17.43
C GLU A 169 -1.30 7.02 -17.63
N SER A 170 -1.71 7.25 -18.88
CA SER A 170 -2.99 7.91 -19.17
C SER A 170 -4.17 7.15 -18.57
N LYS A 171 -4.19 5.81 -18.68
CA LYS A 171 -5.23 4.98 -18.03
C LYS A 171 -5.20 5.10 -16.51
N ARG A 172 -4.01 5.11 -15.92
CA ARG A 172 -3.81 5.27 -14.48
C ARG A 172 -4.35 6.62 -14.02
N VAL A 173 -3.97 7.70 -14.70
CA VAL A 173 -4.44 9.06 -14.40
C VAL A 173 -5.95 9.17 -14.57
N MET A 174 -6.53 8.61 -15.63
CA MET A 174 -7.99 8.63 -15.83
C MET A 174 -8.74 7.83 -14.76
N LYS A 175 -8.20 6.68 -14.34
CA LYS A 175 -8.76 5.90 -13.22
C LYS A 175 -8.69 6.69 -11.91
N ASN A 176 -7.57 7.34 -11.64
CA ASN A 176 -7.40 8.20 -10.46
C ASN A 176 -8.36 9.39 -10.49
N ALA A 177 -8.56 10.02 -11.64
CA ALA A 177 -9.53 11.11 -11.80
C ALA A 177 -10.97 10.64 -11.55
N ALA A 178 -11.33 9.45 -12.06
CA ALA A 178 -12.64 8.86 -11.80
C ALA A 178 -12.85 8.55 -10.30
N TYR A 179 -11.82 8.02 -9.62
CA TYR A 179 -11.90 7.80 -8.17
C TYR A 179 -11.94 9.09 -7.38
N ALA A 180 -11.20 10.12 -7.77
CA ALA A 180 -11.27 11.44 -7.14
C ALA A 180 -12.70 12.01 -7.22
N ALA A 181 -13.32 11.96 -8.40
CA ALA A 181 -14.72 12.38 -8.59
C ALA A 181 -15.71 11.51 -7.79
N LEU A 182 -15.45 10.21 -7.67
CA LEU A 182 -16.24 9.32 -6.81
C LEU A 182 -16.15 9.74 -5.34
N PHE A 183 -14.95 10.03 -4.83
CA PHE A 183 -14.77 10.47 -3.45
C PHE A 183 -15.40 11.84 -3.20
N GLU A 184 -15.34 12.76 -4.16
CA GLU A 184 -16.06 14.03 -4.10
C GLU A 184 -17.57 13.81 -3.99
N ALA A 185 -18.15 12.98 -4.87
CA ALA A 185 -19.56 12.66 -4.82
C ALA A 185 -19.92 12.01 -3.47
N MET A 186 -19.16 11.01 -3.03
CA MET A 186 -19.37 10.35 -1.73
C MET A 186 -19.33 11.36 -0.57
N PHE A 187 -18.40 12.31 -0.59
CA PHE A 187 -18.31 13.36 0.42
C PHE A 187 -19.55 14.26 0.42
N LYS A 188 -19.95 14.80 -0.74
CA LYS A 188 -21.13 15.67 -0.87
C LYS A 188 -22.42 14.95 -0.47
N PHE A 189 -22.59 13.69 -0.89
CA PHE A 189 -23.74 12.88 -0.48
C PHE A 189 -23.72 12.53 1.01
N LYS A 190 -22.54 12.31 1.58
CA LYS A 190 -22.39 12.11 3.03
C LYS A 190 -22.75 13.38 3.80
N LEU A 191 -22.37 14.56 3.32
CA LEU A 191 -22.73 15.83 3.94
C LEU A 191 -24.25 16.08 3.93
N ALA A 192 -24.93 15.69 2.84
CA ALA A 192 -26.38 15.86 2.70
C ALA A 192 -27.21 14.91 3.57
N TYR A 193 -26.77 13.66 3.75
CA TYR A 193 -27.63 12.59 4.31
C TYR A 193 -27.07 11.89 5.55
N ALA A 194 -25.85 12.17 5.99
CA ALA A 194 -25.28 11.53 7.20
C ALA A 194 -25.69 12.28 8.47
N ASP A 195 -26.88 11.99 8.97
CA ASP A 195 -27.36 12.46 10.28
C ASP A 195 -26.87 11.55 11.44
N GLU A 196 -26.52 10.30 11.15
CA GLU A 196 -26.07 9.34 12.16
C GLU A 196 -24.55 9.43 12.39
N PRO A 197 -24.09 9.39 13.67
CA PRO A 197 -22.67 9.42 13.99
C PRO A 197 -21.99 8.15 13.46
N ARG A 198 -21.11 8.32 12.47
CA ARG A 198 -20.32 7.21 11.91
C ARG A 198 -18.91 7.23 12.50
N PRO A 199 -18.41 6.11 13.05
CA PRO A 199 -17.04 6.05 13.53
C PRO A 199 -16.07 6.21 12.36
N VAL A 200 -15.03 7.01 12.57
CA VAL A 200 -13.91 7.24 11.65
C VAL A 200 -12.64 6.97 12.43
N VAL A 201 -11.76 6.16 11.86
CA VAL A 201 -10.44 5.90 12.43
C VAL A 201 -9.49 6.97 11.94
N SER A 202 -8.98 7.81 12.84
CA SER A 202 -7.82 8.67 12.61
C SER A 202 -6.57 8.02 13.20
N HIS A 203 -5.39 8.39 12.74
CA HIS A 203 -4.14 7.97 13.37
C HIS A 203 -3.53 9.19 14.07
N ASP A 204 -3.11 9.02 15.31
CA ASP A 204 -2.36 10.04 16.06
C ASP A 204 -0.93 10.16 15.49
N ILE A 205 -0.18 11.19 15.90
CA ILE A 205 1.24 11.44 15.56
C ILE A 205 2.12 10.21 15.84
N GLU A 206 1.73 9.39 16.81
CA GLU A 206 2.42 8.15 17.17
C GLU A 206 1.93 6.90 16.41
N GLY A 207 1.01 7.05 15.45
CA GLY A 207 0.50 5.97 14.60
C GLY A 207 -0.58 5.10 15.25
N ARG A 208 -1.06 5.46 16.44
CA ARG A 208 -2.15 4.76 17.15
C ARG A 208 -3.50 5.12 16.55
N ALA A 209 -4.38 4.13 16.40
CA ALA A 209 -5.74 4.33 15.90
C ALA A 209 -6.62 5.03 16.95
N GLU A 210 -7.02 6.26 16.66
CA GLU A 210 -8.05 7.00 17.39
C GLU A 210 -9.40 6.83 16.70
N TYR A 211 -10.42 6.42 17.46
CA TYR A 211 -11.79 6.34 16.98
C TYR A 211 -12.48 7.68 17.20
N ARG A 212 -12.62 8.48 16.14
CA ARG A 212 -13.42 9.71 16.13
C ARG A 212 -14.79 9.44 15.53
N GLN A 213 -15.70 10.39 15.64
CA GLN A 213 -17.00 10.35 14.99
C GLN A 213 -17.05 11.39 13.89
N PHE A 214 -17.57 11.03 12.72
CA PHE A 214 -17.83 11.98 11.66
C PHE A 214 -19.02 12.86 12.04
N ASN A 215 -18.80 14.17 12.09
CA ASN A 215 -19.86 15.16 12.27
C ASN A 215 -19.95 16.04 11.03
N ARG A 216 -21.15 16.17 10.46
CA ARG A 216 -21.36 17.06 9.29
C ARG A 216 -21.12 18.53 9.64
N TYR A 217 -21.46 18.93 10.86
CA TYR A 217 -21.39 20.33 11.28
C TYR A 217 -19.96 20.86 11.40
N ASP A 218 -18.95 19.97 11.39
CA ASP A 218 -17.55 20.35 11.31
C ASP A 218 -17.19 21.03 9.97
N PHE A 219 -18.07 20.92 8.97
CA PHE A 219 -17.95 21.53 7.64
C PHE A 219 -18.83 22.77 7.47
N LEU A 220 -19.20 23.44 8.57
CA LEU A 220 -19.89 24.72 8.57
C LEU A 220 -18.92 25.85 8.89
N GLU A 221 -18.91 26.87 8.05
CA GLU A 221 -18.23 28.14 8.31
C GLU A 221 -19.26 29.23 8.56
N GLN A 222 -18.91 30.18 9.40
CA GLN A 222 -19.66 31.42 9.55
C GLN A 222 -18.95 32.50 8.75
N ASP A 223 -19.63 33.03 7.72
CA ASP A 223 -19.12 34.12 6.91
C ASP A 223 -18.99 35.41 7.76
N GLU A 224 -18.27 36.41 7.24
CA GLU A 224 -18.04 37.71 7.92
C GLU A 224 -19.33 38.45 8.33
N THR A 225 -20.46 38.10 7.70
CA THR A 225 -21.80 38.64 7.95
C THR A 225 -22.59 37.86 9.01
N GLY A 226 -22.04 36.76 9.53
CA GLY A 226 -22.69 35.89 10.51
C GLY A 226 -23.59 34.80 9.92
N GLU A 227 -23.66 34.68 8.58
CA GLU A 227 -24.42 33.63 7.89
C GLU A 227 -23.64 32.31 7.83
N TRP A 228 -24.36 31.19 7.95
CA TRP A 228 -23.76 29.85 7.90
C TRP A 228 -23.65 29.35 6.47
N ARG A 229 -22.45 28.95 6.05
CA ARG A 229 -22.18 28.34 4.74
C ARG A 229 -21.54 26.96 4.91
N TRP A 230 -21.92 26.02 4.06
CA TRP A 230 -21.28 24.70 3.98
C TRP A 230 -19.97 24.79 3.18
N ILE A 231 -18.91 24.23 3.72
CA ILE A 231 -17.62 24.10 3.03
C ILE A 231 -17.61 22.79 2.26
N ASP A 232 -17.63 22.85 0.93
CA ASP A 232 -17.50 21.69 0.05
C ASP A 232 -16.46 21.85 -1.07
N ASP A 233 -15.70 22.95 -1.07
CA ASP A 233 -14.64 23.31 -2.02
C ASP A 233 -13.31 22.55 -1.76
N PHE A 234 -13.39 21.24 -1.50
CA PHE A 234 -12.21 20.40 -1.26
C PHE A 234 -11.61 19.87 -2.57
N LEU A 235 -10.28 19.86 -2.64
CA LEU A 235 -9.54 19.20 -3.71
C LEU A 235 -9.43 17.70 -3.43
N PHE A 236 -10.10 16.88 -4.22
CA PHE A 236 -9.98 15.43 -4.16
C PHE A 236 -8.89 14.93 -5.09
N SER A 237 -7.97 14.13 -4.56
CA SER A 237 -6.95 13.44 -5.35
C SER A 237 -6.74 12.05 -4.81
N CYS A 238 -6.46 11.09 -5.69
CA CYS A 238 -6.01 9.78 -5.25
C CYS A 238 -4.51 9.83 -4.94
N ASP A 239 -4.15 9.28 -3.79
CA ASP A 239 -2.75 9.05 -3.47
C ASP A 239 -2.17 8.03 -4.46
N THR A 240 -1.27 8.52 -5.31
CA THR A 240 -0.61 7.74 -6.34
C THR A 240 0.72 7.15 -5.88
N SER A 241 1.06 7.26 -4.59
CA SER A 241 2.28 6.70 -3.98
C SER A 241 2.20 5.19 -3.70
N ALA A 242 1.03 4.58 -3.84
CA ALA A 242 0.85 3.13 -3.71
C ALA A 242 1.77 2.25 -4.61
N PRO A 243 2.27 2.66 -5.79
CA PRO A 243 3.29 1.93 -6.54
C PRO A 243 4.70 2.05 -5.93
N LEU A 244 5.04 3.10 -5.16
CA LEU A 244 6.22 3.07 -4.29
C LEU A 244 6.04 2.02 -3.19
N ALA A 245 4.80 1.71 -2.80
CA ALA A 245 4.54 0.57 -1.93
C ALA A 245 4.79 -0.79 -2.63
N ASN A 246 4.76 -0.86 -3.96
CA ASN A 246 5.20 -2.04 -4.71
C ASN A 246 6.74 -2.19 -4.67
N ASN A 247 7.45 -1.09 -4.41
CA ASN A 247 8.86 -1.10 -4.06
C ASN A 247 9.08 -1.21 -2.54
N ARG A 248 8.07 -1.58 -1.73
CA ARG A 248 8.27 -1.89 -0.29
C ARG A 248 9.31 -2.96 -0.12
N GLU A 249 9.34 -3.96 -1.00
CA GLU A 249 10.39 -4.98 -0.96
C GLU A 249 11.76 -4.36 -1.14
N ALA A 250 11.97 -3.50 -2.15
CA ALA A 250 13.25 -2.80 -2.31
C ALA A 250 13.54 -1.82 -1.17
N MET A 251 12.54 -1.13 -0.63
CA MET A 251 12.68 -0.24 0.53
C MET A 251 13.01 -1.02 1.80
N TRP A 252 12.48 -2.23 1.98
CA TRP A 252 12.85 -3.14 3.08
C TRP A 252 14.28 -3.64 2.90
N GLN A 253 14.68 -4.00 1.67
CA GLN A 253 16.06 -4.38 1.37
C GLN A 253 17.03 -3.21 1.59
N GLU A 254 16.67 -2.00 1.15
CA GLU A 254 17.44 -0.79 1.35
C GLU A 254 17.53 -0.42 2.83
N THR A 255 16.42 -0.50 3.58
CA THR A 255 16.41 -0.24 5.03
C THR A 255 17.26 -1.26 5.79
N ARG A 256 17.23 -2.53 5.38
CA ARG A 256 18.12 -3.58 5.91
C ARG A 256 19.59 -3.32 5.57
N MET A 257 19.87 -2.89 4.34
CA MET A 257 21.22 -2.49 3.92
C MET A 257 21.71 -1.27 4.71
N ASN A 258 20.85 -0.28 4.94
CA ASN A 258 21.14 0.92 5.74
C ASN A 258 21.45 0.57 7.20
N LEU A 259 20.82 -0.48 7.76
CA LEU A 259 21.19 -1.02 9.07
C LEU A 259 22.58 -1.68 9.03
N GLN A 260 22.87 -2.50 8.01
CA GLN A 260 24.16 -3.18 7.88
C GLN A 260 25.33 -2.23 7.62
N THR A 261 25.08 -1.16 6.86
CA THR A 261 26.05 -0.10 6.56
C THR A 261 26.25 0.89 7.72
N GLY A 262 25.46 0.76 8.80
CA GLY A 262 25.60 1.57 10.02
C GLY A 262 24.92 2.94 9.96
N ALA A 263 24.05 3.21 8.96
CA ALA A 263 23.37 4.50 8.83
C ALA A 263 22.44 4.82 10.01
N PHE A 264 21.92 3.79 10.69
CA PHE A 264 21.09 3.95 11.91
C PHE A 264 21.92 4.02 13.21
N GLY A 265 23.22 3.74 13.17
CA GLY A 265 24.09 3.59 14.34
C GLY A 265 24.55 2.15 14.56
N ASP A 266 25.02 1.85 15.77
CA ASP A 266 25.50 0.51 16.14
C ASP A 266 24.34 -0.51 16.11
N PRO A 267 24.41 -1.57 15.28
CA PRO A 267 23.36 -2.59 15.17
C PRO A 267 23.10 -3.39 16.45
N THR A 268 24.02 -3.35 17.41
CA THR A 268 23.88 -4.04 18.71
C THR A 268 23.11 -3.21 19.74
N ASN A 269 22.91 -1.91 19.49
CA ASN A 269 22.26 -1.02 20.44
C ASN A 269 20.73 -1.10 20.30
N LEU A 270 20.04 -1.27 21.43
CA LEU A 270 18.60 -1.39 21.50
C LEU A 270 17.87 -0.16 20.92
N LYS A 271 18.43 1.05 21.09
CA LYS A 271 17.87 2.28 20.49
C LYS A 271 17.90 2.26 18.97
N THR A 272 19.00 1.76 18.39
CA THR A 272 19.16 1.63 16.94
C THR A 272 18.14 0.64 16.37
N LEU A 273 17.90 -0.47 17.09
CA LEU A 273 16.89 -1.46 16.72
C LEU A 273 15.47 -0.89 16.79
N ILE A 274 15.14 -0.12 17.84
CA ILE A 274 13.82 0.55 17.93
C ILE A 274 13.63 1.52 16.75
N LEU A 275 14.65 2.30 16.40
CA LEU A 275 14.59 3.22 15.26
C LEU A 275 14.39 2.47 13.94
N PHE A 276 15.10 1.36 13.76
CA PHE A 276 14.95 0.47 12.59
C PHE A 276 13.52 -0.09 12.51
N TRP A 277 13.00 -0.67 13.59
CA TRP A 277 11.65 -1.26 13.59
C TRP A 277 10.54 -0.22 13.46
N THR A 278 10.75 1.00 13.97
CA THR A 278 9.85 2.14 13.72
C THR A 278 9.81 2.50 12.23
N LYS A 279 10.97 2.48 11.54
CA LYS A 279 11.02 2.69 10.10
C LYS A 279 10.35 1.54 9.33
N MET A 280 10.52 0.29 9.79
CA MET A 280 9.88 -0.90 9.21
C MET A 280 8.36 -0.91 9.42
N GLU A 281 7.86 -0.40 10.54
CA GLU A 281 6.43 -0.20 10.82
C GLU A 281 5.82 0.85 9.87
N LEU A 282 6.54 1.96 9.64
CA LEU A 282 6.14 2.97 8.64
C LEU A 282 6.11 2.39 7.22
N LEU A 283 7.01 1.45 6.92
CA LEU A 283 6.99 0.68 5.67
C LEU A 283 5.99 -0.49 5.67
N HIS A 284 5.16 -0.61 6.71
CA HIS A 284 4.16 -1.66 6.92
C HIS A 284 4.71 -3.09 6.80
N TYR A 285 5.90 -3.33 7.34
CA TYR A 285 6.44 -4.68 7.43
C TYR A 285 5.62 -5.54 8.42
N PRO A 286 5.23 -6.77 8.05
CA PRO A 286 4.44 -7.64 8.94
C PRO A 286 5.14 -7.87 10.29
N GLY A 287 4.43 -7.63 11.40
CA GLY A 287 4.96 -7.84 12.76
C GLY A 287 5.97 -6.80 13.25
N ALA A 288 6.21 -5.71 12.49
CA ALA A 288 7.11 -4.64 12.93
C ALA A 288 6.61 -3.88 14.17
N GLY A 289 5.30 -3.69 14.30
CA GLY A 289 4.71 -3.04 15.48
C GLY A 289 4.89 -3.87 16.76
N ASP A 290 4.69 -5.18 16.69
CA ASP A 290 4.86 -6.08 17.84
C ASP A 290 6.32 -6.11 18.32
N THR A 291 7.25 -6.20 17.37
CA THR A 291 8.70 -6.20 17.66
C THR A 291 9.18 -4.87 18.21
N LYS A 292 8.70 -3.74 17.68
CA LYS A 292 8.97 -2.40 18.23
C LYS A 292 8.47 -2.29 19.67
N THR A 293 7.22 -2.67 19.92
CA THR A 293 6.61 -2.58 21.27
C THR A 293 7.39 -3.42 22.28
N TYR A 294 7.80 -4.63 21.89
CA TYR A 294 8.65 -5.48 22.72
C TYR A 294 10.01 -4.84 23.04
N LEU A 295 10.68 -4.27 22.03
CA LEU A 295 11.99 -3.63 22.22
C LEU A 295 11.90 -2.35 23.05
N GLU A 296 10.82 -1.57 22.92
CA GLU A 296 10.56 -0.40 23.75
C GLU A 296 10.36 -0.78 25.21
N GLN A 297 9.65 -1.87 25.50
CA GLN A 297 9.50 -2.39 26.86
C GLN A 297 10.83 -2.85 27.46
N GLU A 298 11.65 -3.58 26.70
CA GLU A 298 13.01 -3.96 27.11
C GLU A 298 13.89 -2.73 27.38
N TYR A 299 13.78 -1.70 26.54
CA TYR A 299 14.53 -0.45 26.71
C TYR A 299 14.16 0.28 28.00
N GLN A 300 12.85 0.35 28.29
CA GLN A 300 12.35 0.96 29.53
C GLN A 300 12.80 0.17 30.76
N GLN A 301 12.79 -1.16 30.71
CA GLN A 301 13.30 -2.00 31.80
C GLN A 301 14.80 -1.80 32.02
N GLN A 302 15.59 -1.72 30.95
CA GLN A 302 17.02 -1.45 31.05
C GLN A 302 17.32 -0.05 31.62
N GLN A 303 16.56 0.97 31.21
CA GLN A 303 16.67 2.31 31.81
C GLN A 303 16.29 2.32 33.28
N ALA A 304 15.21 1.64 33.66
CA ALA A 304 14.77 1.55 35.05
C ALA A 304 15.82 0.84 35.92
N MET A 305 16.41 -0.25 35.43
CA MET A 305 17.47 -0.96 36.15
C MET A 305 18.74 -0.10 36.29
N MET A 306 19.10 0.66 35.25
CA MET A 306 20.24 1.57 35.30
C MET A 306 20.02 2.74 36.26
N GLN A 307 18.81 3.33 36.27
CA GLN A 307 18.44 4.34 37.26
C GLN A 307 18.44 3.78 38.69
N GLN A 308 17.99 2.54 38.87
CA GLN A 308 17.98 1.89 40.18
C GLN A 308 19.42 1.59 40.67
N GLN A 309 20.32 1.15 39.78
CA GLN A 309 21.73 0.99 40.11
C GLN A 309 22.41 2.31 40.44
N MET A 310 22.12 3.38 39.68
CA MET A 310 22.68 4.70 39.95
C MET A 310 22.16 5.26 41.28
N ALA A 311 20.87 5.10 41.58
CA ALA A 311 20.29 5.47 42.86
C ALA A 311 20.91 4.68 44.02
N MET A 312 21.12 3.37 43.85
CA MET A 312 21.74 2.53 44.88
C MET A 312 23.22 2.90 45.11
N GLN A 313 23.97 3.21 44.04
CA GLN A 313 25.37 3.65 44.13
C GLN A 313 25.47 5.03 44.78
N GLN A 314 24.54 5.94 44.49
CA GLN A 314 24.47 7.26 45.12
C GLN A 314 24.11 7.13 46.61
N GLN A 315 23.22 6.22 46.97
CA GLN A 315 22.85 5.94 48.36
C GLN A 315 24.00 5.26 49.14
N GLN A 316 24.76 4.37 48.50
CA GLN A 316 25.98 3.79 49.09
C GLN A 316 27.08 4.83 49.31
N MET A 317 27.30 5.74 48.35
CA MET A 317 28.24 6.85 48.54
C MET A 317 27.82 7.78 49.67
N GLN A 318 26.52 8.07 49.79
CA GLN A 318 26.00 8.90 50.87
C GLN A 318 26.13 8.21 52.25
N GLN A 319 25.92 6.89 52.31
CA GLN A 319 26.21 6.10 53.53
C GLN A 319 27.70 6.05 53.87
N GLN A 320 28.58 5.91 52.88
CA GLN A 320 30.04 5.95 53.11
C GLN A 320 30.50 7.33 53.59
N GLN A 321 29.95 8.42 53.06
CA GLN A 321 30.24 9.77 53.56
C GLN A 321 29.73 9.98 54.99
N MET A 322 28.52 9.50 55.33
CA MET A 322 28.02 9.56 56.71
C MET A 322 28.85 8.68 57.66
N GLN A 323 29.27 7.49 57.25
CA GLN A 323 30.15 6.66 58.07
C GLN A 323 31.54 7.28 58.26
N MET A 324 32.12 7.93 57.24
CA MET A 324 33.38 8.64 57.40
C MET A 324 33.26 9.85 58.35
N GLN A 325 32.14 10.58 58.30
CA GLN A 325 31.89 11.68 59.24
C GLN A 325 31.70 11.15 60.68
N ALA A 326 30.94 10.06 60.87
CA ALA A 326 30.76 9.44 62.18
C ALA A 326 32.07 8.84 62.74
N VAL A 327 32.94 8.29 61.89
CA VAL A 327 34.26 7.79 62.30
C VAL A 327 35.19 8.96 62.64
N GLN A 328 35.16 10.07 61.90
CA GLN A 328 35.93 11.27 62.26
C GLN A 328 35.46 11.91 63.57
N GLU A 329 34.15 11.96 63.83
CA GLU A 329 33.60 12.42 65.12
C GLU A 329 33.97 11.49 66.28
N THR A 330 33.88 10.17 66.11
CA THR A 330 34.27 9.22 67.18
C THR A 330 35.77 9.24 67.46
N VAL A 331 36.62 9.37 66.44
CA VAL A 331 38.08 9.49 66.61
C VAL A 331 38.48 10.82 67.24
N SER A 332 37.80 11.92 66.94
CA SER A 332 38.05 13.21 67.60
C SER A 332 37.60 13.21 69.06
N ARG A 333 36.47 12.58 69.37
CA ARG A 333 35.98 12.38 70.74
C ARG A 333 36.90 11.47 71.56
N ALA A 334 37.36 10.36 70.98
CA ALA A 334 38.32 9.46 71.63
C ALA A 334 39.69 10.12 71.88
N LYS A 335 40.12 11.06 71.03
CA LYS A 335 41.33 11.86 71.28
C LYS A 335 41.15 12.88 72.41
N GLN A 336 39.95 13.42 72.60
CA GLN A 336 39.63 14.30 73.73
C GLN A 336 39.60 13.51 75.04
N ASP A 337 38.94 12.34 75.06
CA ASP A 337 38.88 11.46 76.24
C ASP A 337 40.27 10.91 76.63
N ALA A 338 41.12 10.59 75.65
CA ALA A 338 42.50 10.15 75.91
C ALA A 338 43.40 11.29 76.44
N ALA A 339 43.11 12.54 76.10
CA ALA A 339 43.82 13.71 76.64
C ALA A 339 43.37 14.03 78.08
N GLU A 340 42.10 13.79 78.42
CA GLU A 340 41.59 13.88 79.79
C GLU A 340 42.12 12.75 80.69
N ALA A 341 42.17 11.51 80.19
CA ALA A 341 42.68 10.36 80.96
C ALA A 341 44.20 10.43 81.24
N ALA A 342 44.96 11.20 80.46
CA ALA A 342 46.38 11.44 80.72
C ALA A 342 46.64 12.47 81.83
N GLN A 343 45.61 13.22 82.27
CA GLN A 343 45.73 14.21 83.34
C GLN A 343 45.30 13.70 84.73
N ASP A 344 44.58 12.56 84.82
CA ASP A 344 43.99 12.09 86.08
C ASP A 344 44.29 10.61 86.37
N GLY A 345 45.48 10.34 86.90
CA GLY A 345 45.97 8.96 87.13
C GLY A 345 46.98 8.81 88.26
N GLY A 346 46.68 9.33 89.46
CA GLY A 346 47.34 8.97 90.73
C GLY A 346 46.55 7.89 91.48
N ILE A 347 47.15 6.72 91.70
CA ILE A 347 46.59 5.52 92.36
C ILE A 347 46.31 5.79 93.86
N PRO A 348 45.29 5.16 94.51
CA PRO A 348 45.58 3.91 95.26
C PRO A 348 44.43 2.86 95.38
N ALA A 349 44.88 1.60 95.36
CA ALA A 349 44.60 0.51 96.30
C ALA A 349 43.20 -0.14 96.44
N ALA A 350 43.16 -1.38 95.92
CA ALA A 350 42.83 -2.62 96.62
C ALA A 350 41.42 -2.83 97.25
N ARG A 351 40.72 -3.84 96.73
CA ARG A 351 40.21 -4.95 97.57
C ARG A 351 39.90 -6.19 96.76
N ALA A 352 40.53 -7.29 97.16
CA ALA A 352 40.26 -8.65 96.73
C ALA A 352 38.86 -9.10 97.15
N THR A 353 38.14 -9.83 96.30
CA THR A 353 37.29 -10.95 96.75
C THR A 353 37.10 -11.97 95.62
N TYR A 354 37.02 -13.22 96.05
CA TYR A 354 37.08 -14.50 95.37
C TYR A 354 35.93 -14.82 94.41
N MET A 355 36.25 -15.69 93.43
CA MET A 355 35.50 -16.83 92.89
C MET A 355 33.97 -16.74 92.70
N ALA A 356 33.52 -16.94 91.46
CA ALA A 356 32.96 -18.23 91.01
C ALA A 356 33.09 -18.34 89.48
#